data_AF-K6VNC5-F1
#
_entry.id   AF-K6VNC5-F1
#
_cell.length_a   1.000
_cell.length_b   1.000
_cell.length_c   1.000
_cell.angle_alpha   90.00
_cell.angle_beta   90.00
_cell.angle_gamma   90.00
#
_symmetry.space_group_name_H-M   'P 1'
#
loop_
_entity.id
_entity.type
_entity.pdbx_description
1 polymer ?
#
loop_
_entity_poly.entity_id
_entity_poly.type
_entity_poly.pdbx_seq_one_letter_code
_entity_poly.pdbx_strand_id
1 'polypeptide(L)'
;MVTIEKDLAGLGPFFAVDTHRRGEIRNSPWESFSDLLTDAALDARVSNVRSALAAGTESGQVEERVAASVAHLGLVARVVAPRIASIALRHRPMSWRAEDLWWQDQLGGPYPLSVVFVDERDPWAGSAVVALTAAFSRRFAVSGHVLSGNVASAANSAARLVAAARPELSPGAHAAADEILAEPDVESGALRSGPEFRRRSCCLIYRVTGDRTAVCGDCVLQSSTSACEQSSS
;
A
#
# COMPACT_ATOMS: atom_id res chain seq x y z
N MET A 1 15.51 11.18 -23.68
CA MET A 1 14.68 9.98 -23.43
C MET A 1 14.53 9.85 -21.92
N VAL A 2 13.33 10.02 -21.38
CA VAL A 2 13.07 9.82 -19.94
C VAL A 2 13.05 8.32 -19.68
N THR A 3 13.79 7.83 -18.70
CA THR A 3 13.76 6.40 -18.32
C THR A 3 12.49 6.12 -17.52
N ILE A 4 12.02 4.87 -17.50
CA ILE A 4 10.78 4.49 -16.78
C ILE A 4 10.89 4.90 -15.30
N GLU A 5 12.05 4.71 -14.68
CA GLU A 5 12.30 5.09 -13.27
C GLU A 5 12.14 6.59 -13.04
N LYS A 6 12.65 7.44 -13.95
CA LYS A 6 12.53 8.89 -13.85
C LYS A 6 11.08 9.36 -14.03
N ASP A 7 10.34 8.73 -14.95
CA ASP A 7 8.94 9.09 -15.19
C ASP A 7 8.07 8.73 -13.98
N LEU A 8 8.27 7.54 -13.41
CA LEU A 8 7.61 7.10 -12.18
C LEU A 8 7.98 8.00 -11.00
N ALA A 9 9.27 8.27 -10.79
CA ALA A 9 9.72 9.16 -9.71
C ALA A 9 9.15 10.58 -9.83
N GLY A 10 8.88 11.05 -11.05
CA GLY A 10 8.22 12.32 -11.32
C GLY A 10 6.77 12.42 -10.81
N LEU A 11 6.13 11.30 -10.45
CA LEU A 11 4.81 11.29 -9.80
C LEU A 11 4.91 11.40 -8.27
N GLY A 12 6.10 11.25 -7.68
CA GLY A 12 6.34 11.33 -6.25
C GLY A 12 7.08 10.13 -5.66
N PRO A 13 7.50 10.22 -4.38
CA PRO A 13 8.42 9.25 -3.77
C PRO A 13 7.85 7.84 -3.61
N PHE A 14 6.53 7.67 -3.54
CA PHE A 14 5.90 6.35 -3.47
C PHE A 14 6.00 5.55 -4.79
N PHE A 15 6.22 6.25 -5.91
CA PHE A 15 6.26 5.66 -7.24
C PHE A 15 7.69 5.41 -7.72
N ALA A 16 8.68 6.09 -7.14
CA ALA A 16 10.08 5.86 -7.44
C ALA A 16 10.45 4.40 -7.19
N VAL A 17 11.20 3.78 -8.11
CA VAL A 17 11.69 2.40 -7.98
C VAL A 17 13.09 2.31 -8.55
N ASP A 18 13.87 1.40 -7.99
CA ASP A 18 15.05 0.85 -8.65
C ASP A 18 14.64 -0.34 -9.54
N THR A 19 15.57 -0.79 -10.38
CA THR A 19 15.35 -1.95 -11.25
C THR A 19 16.48 -2.95 -11.11
N HIS A 20 16.13 -4.23 -11.24
CA HIS A 20 17.08 -5.32 -11.32
C HIS A 20 16.58 -6.37 -12.33
N ARG A 21 17.45 -7.29 -12.72
CA ARG A 21 17.10 -8.40 -13.60
C ARG A 21 16.80 -9.65 -12.78
N ARG A 22 15.90 -10.49 -13.31
CA ARG A 22 15.68 -11.82 -12.73
C ARG A 22 16.99 -12.62 -12.75
N GLY A 23 17.34 -13.21 -11.61
CA GLY A 23 18.59 -13.96 -11.42
C GLY A 23 19.83 -13.09 -11.20
N GLU A 24 19.68 -11.76 -11.15
CA GLU A 24 20.77 -10.87 -10.74
C GLU A 24 21.16 -11.14 -9.28
N ILE A 25 22.46 -11.07 -8.99
CA ILE A 25 22.97 -11.27 -7.64
C ILE A 25 22.59 -10.05 -6.82
N ARG A 26 21.71 -10.29 -5.83
CA ARG A 26 21.33 -9.29 -4.85
C ARG A 26 22.52 -8.96 -3.95
N ASN A 27 22.90 -7.69 -3.89
CA ASN A 27 23.95 -7.18 -3.02
C ASN A 27 23.35 -6.36 -1.87
N SER A 28 24.06 -6.26 -0.75
CA SER A 28 23.70 -5.35 0.35
C SER A 28 23.52 -3.91 -0.18
N PRO A 29 22.51 -3.14 0.26
CA PRO A 29 21.57 -3.42 1.36
C PRO A 29 20.24 -4.09 0.95
N TRP A 30 20.15 -4.67 -0.25
CA TRP A 30 18.89 -5.23 -0.76
C TRP A 30 18.55 -6.59 -0.12
N GLU A 31 17.29 -6.74 0.32
CA GLU A 31 16.71 -7.99 0.80
C GLU A 31 15.61 -8.48 -0.15
N SER A 32 15.38 -9.80 -0.21
CA SER A 32 14.25 -10.33 -0.98
C SER A 32 12.95 -10.02 -0.27
N PHE A 33 11.91 -9.65 -1.02
CA PHE A 33 10.57 -9.57 -0.45
C PHE A 33 10.05 -10.95 -0.03
N SER A 34 10.53 -12.05 -0.63
CA SER A 34 10.25 -13.40 -0.15
C SER A 34 10.80 -13.66 1.25
N ASP A 35 11.96 -13.08 1.59
CA ASP A 35 12.59 -13.26 2.92
C ASP A 35 11.76 -12.55 4.01
N LEU A 36 11.09 -11.45 3.65
CA LEU A 36 10.14 -10.72 4.51
C LEU A 36 8.90 -11.56 4.87
N LEU A 37 8.51 -12.56 4.08
CA LEU A 37 7.31 -13.37 4.34
C LEU A 37 7.49 -14.40 5.48
N THR A 38 8.67 -14.46 6.09
CA THR A 38 8.93 -15.29 7.28
C THR A 38 8.36 -14.64 8.55
N ASP A 39 7.88 -15.44 9.50
CA ASP A 39 7.31 -14.92 10.75
C ASP A 39 8.29 -14.02 11.51
N ALA A 40 9.57 -14.40 11.56
CA ALA A 40 10.61 -13.61 12.24
C ALA A 40 10.83 -12.23 11.60
N ALA A 41 10.84 -12.15 10.25
CA ALA A 41 10.99 -10.88 9.55
C ALA A 41 9.75 -9.98 9.71
N LEU A 42 8.56 -10.57 9.67
CA LEU A 42 7.31 -9.85 9.94
C LEU A 42 7.27 -9.30 11.36
N ASP A 43 7.67 -10.10 12.35
CA ASP A 43 7.74 -9.68 13.76
C ASP A 43 8.71 -8.53 13.97
N ALA A 44 9.89 -8.61 13.36
CA ALA A 44 10.87 -7.52 13.40
C ALA A 44 10.30 -6.24 12.80
N ARG A 45 9.68 -6.33 11.60
CA ARG A 45 9.08 -5.17 10.93
C ARG A 45 7.94 -4.55 11.76
N VAL A 46 7.04 -5.38 12.31
CA VAL A 46 5.92 -4.89 13.14
C VAL A 46 6.43 -4.27 14.43
N SER A 47 7.46 -4.86 15.06
CA SER A 47 8.10 -4.30 16.25
C SER A 47 8.73 -2.92 15.96
N ASN A 48 9.44 -2.78 14.84
CA ASN A 48 10.04 -1.51 14.43
C ASN A 48 8.96 -0.43 14.18
N VAL A 49 7.89 -0.78 13.47
CA VAL A 49 6.75 0.12 13.25
C VAL A 49 6.07 0.50 14.57
N ARG A 50 5.89 -0.46 15.48
CA ARG A 50 5.29 -0.22 16.80
C ARG A 50 6.11 0.78 17.61
N SER A 51 7.43 0.60 17.67
CA SER A 51 8.33 1.52 18.36
C SER A 51 8.31 2.92 17.74
N ALA A 52 8.32 3.00 16.41
CA ALA A 52 8.24 4.29 15.72
C ALA A 52 6.91 5.02 15.98
N LEU A 53 5.79 4.31 15.98
CA LEU A 53 4.48 4.87 16.33
C LEU A 53 4.44 5.32 17.78
N ALA A 54 4.95 4.50 18.71
CA ALA A 54 4.98 4.82 20.14
C ALA A 54 5.84 6.07 20.45
N ALA A 55 6.93 6.29 19.72
CA ALA A 55 7.75 7.50 19.86
C ALA A 55 6.99 8.79 19.48
N GLY A 56 5.91 8.68 18.69
CA GLY A 56 5.06 9.80 18.29
C GLY A 56 3.84 10.03 19.19
N THR A 57 3.67 9.27 20.29
CA THR A 57 2.52 9.39 21.19
C THR A 57 2.93 9.78 22.60
N GLU A 58 2.04 10.49 23.30
CA GLU A 58 2.27 10.84 24.72
C GLU A 58 2.28 9.61 25.63
N SER A 59 1.48 8.59 25.31
CA SER A 59 1.38 7.37 26.09
C SER A 59 2.62 6.47 25.98
N GLY A 60 3.39 6.60 24.89
CA GLY A 60 4.47 5.68 24.54
C GLY A 60 4.01 4.23 24.33
N GLN A 61 2.69 3.99 24.19
CA GLN A 61 2.11 2.66 24.09
C GLN A 61 1.25 2.54 22.84
N VAL A 62 1.52 1.52 22.04
CA VAL A 62 0.76 1.16 20.84
C VAL A 62 0.47 -0.33 20.87
N GLU A 63 -0.75 -0.74 20.53
CA GLU A 63 -1.11 -2.15 20.43
C GLU A 63 -0.45 -2.82 19.22
N GLU A 64 0.02 -4.05 19.38
CA GLU A 64 0.68 -4.81 18.32
C GLU A 64 -0.18 -4.92 17.06
N ARG A 65 -1.48 -5.22 17.19
CA ARG A 65 -2.40 -5.29 16.05
C ARG A 65 -2.55 -3.97 15.28
N VAL A 66 -2.39 -2.83 15.95
CA VAL A 66 -2.44 -1.51 15.32
C VAL A 66 -1.16 -1.32 14.50
N ALA A 67 0.01 -1.60 15.09
CA ALA A 67 1.27 -1.56 14.39
C ALA A 67 1.31 -2.55 13.20
N ALA A 68 0.76 -3.75 13.36
CA ALA A 68 0.66 -4.75 12.29
C ALA A 68 -0.22 -4.27 11.14
N SER A 69 -1.39 -3.66 11.42
CA SER A 69 -2.24 -3.07 10.39
C SER A 69 -1.53 -1.94 9.63
N VAL A 70 -0.82 -1.06 10.34
CA VAL A 70 -0.05 0.04 9.73
C VAL A 70 1.13 -0.47 8.90
N ALA A 71 1.88 -1.45 9.43
CA ALA A 71 2.99 -2.09 8.73
C ALA A 71 2.50 -2.76 7.43
N HIS A 72 1.41 -3.53 7.50
CA HIS A 72 0.79 -4.16 6.34
C HIS A 72 0.38 -3.12 5.29
N LEU A 73 -0.33 -2.05 5.70
CA LEU A 73 -0.75 -0.99 4.78
C LEU A 73 0.46 -0.35 4.08
N GLY A 74 1.53 -0.02 4.82
CA GLY A 74 2.74 0.58 4.24
C GLY A 74 3.45 -0.37 3.25
N LEU A 75 3.56 -1.66 3.59
CA LEU A 75 4.13 -2.68 2.72
C LEU A 75 3.34 -2.83 1.42
N VAL A 76 2.01 -2.99 1.52
CA VAL A 76 1.13 -3.14 0.36
C VAL A 76 1.11 -1.87 -0.50
N ALA A 77 0.96 -0.69 0.11
CA ALA A 77 0.94 0.58 -0.62
C ALA A 77 2.18 0.77 -1.47
N ARG A 78 3.35 0.38 -0.95
CA ARG A 78 4.61 0.53 -1.67
C ARG A 78 4.75 -0.43 -2.86
N VAL A 79 4.19 -1.63 -2.76
CA VAL A 79 4.13 -2.59 -3.88
C VAL A 79 3.10 -2.13 -4.92
N VAL A 80 1.92 -1.70 -4.49
CA VAL A 80 0.80 -1.36 -5.38
C VAL A 80 1.03 -0.04 -6.15
N ALA A 81 1.53 1.00 -5.48
CA ALA A 81 1.64 2.35 -6.06
C ALA A 81 2.43 2.43 -7.39
N PRO A 82 3.68 1.94 -7.50
CA PRO A 82 4.44 2.04 -8.75
C PRO A 82 3.81 1.24 -9.90
N ARG A 83 3.03 0.19 -9.60
CA ARG A 83 2.33 -0.62 -10.61
C ARG A 83 1.14 0.12 -11.20
N ILE A 84 0.32 0.76 -10.36
CA ILE A 84 -0.77 1.64 -10.81
C ILE A 84 -0.21 2.77 -11.66
N ALA A 85 0.88 3.41 -11.22
CA ALA A 85 1.53 4.46 -11.99
C ALA A 85 2.09 3.96 -13.34
N SER A 86 2.72 2.78 -13.37
CA SER A 86 3.22 2.17 -14.61
C SER A 86 2.10 1.96 -15.63
N ILE A 87 0.94 1.45 -15.19
CA ILE A 87 -0.23 1.23 -16.05
C ILE A 87 -0.78 2.57 -16.56
N ALA A 88 -0.93 3.56 -15.69
CA ALA A 88 -1.43 4.89 -16.06
C ALA A 88 -0.52 5.58 -17.10
N LEU A 89 0.79 5.40 -16.97
CA LEU A 89 1.82 5.90 -17.89
C LEU A 89 2.00 5.02 -19.14
N ARG A 90 1.31 3.87 -19.24
CA ARG A 90 1.42 2.89 -20.34
C ARG A 90 2.83 2.30 -20.49
N HIS A 91 3.56 2.15 -19.38
CA HIS A 91 4.83 1.44 -19.33
C HIS A 91 4.62 -0.08 -19.25
N ARG A 92 5.71 -0.84 -19.38
CA ARG A 92 5.67 -2.30 -19.21
C ARG A 92 5.23 -2.69 -17.80
N PRO A 93 4.54 -3.84 -17.64
CA PRO A 93 4.14 -4.31 -16.33
C PRO A 93 5.36 -4.67 -15.46
N MET A 94 5.20 -4.53 -14.14
CA MET A 94 6.15 -5.00 -13.15
C MET A 94 5.67 -6.35 -12.61
N SER A 95 6.59 -7.26 -12.32
CA SER A 95 6.26 -8.56 -11.74
C SER A 95 5.51 -8.39 -10.41
N TRP A 96 4.50 -9.19 -10.13
CA TRP A 96 3.81 -9.24 -8.83
C TRP A 96 4.45 -10.24 -7.86
N ARG A 97 5.42 -11.03 -8.30
CA ARG A 97 5.99 -12.15 -7.53
C ARG A 97 6.92 -11.65 -6.43
N ALA A 98 6.84 -12.25 -5.24
CA ALA A 98 7.67 -11.82 -4.10
C ALA A 98 9.18 -12.00 -4.38
N GLU A 99 9.56 -13.03 -5.14
CA GLU A 99 10.95 -13.29 -5.50
C GLU A 99 11.55 -12.31 -6.51
N ASP A 100 10.71 -11.58 -7.24
CA ASP A 100 11.10 -10.55 -8.22
C ASP A 100 11.10 -9.14 -7.59
N LEU A 101 10.98 -9.04 -6.26
CA LEU A 101 10.98 -7.77 -5.52
C LEU A 101 12.11 -7.76 -4.52
N TRP A 102 12.91 -6.70 -4.58
CA TRP A 102 13.87 -6.40 -3.52
C TRP A 102 13.44 -5.15 -2.77
N TRP A 103 13.68 -5.15 -1.47
CA TRP A 103 13.32 -4.05 -0.61
C TRP A 103 14.43 -3.78 0.41
N GLN A 104 14.29 -2.69 1.14
CA GLN A 104 15.15 -2.36 2.28
C GLN A 104 14.24 -2.03 3.47
N ASP A 105 14.51 -2.60 4.65
CA ASP A 105 13.72 -2.33 5.86
C ASP A 105 13.99 -0.92 6.40
N GLN A 106 13.33 0.07 5.81
CA GLN A 106 13.42 1.47 6.20
C GLN A 106 12.06 2.01 6.65
N LEU A 107 12.09 2.92 7.61
CA LEU A 107 10.93 3.66 8.14
C LEU A 107 11.08 5.15 7.86
N GLY A 108 9.99 5.91 8.06
CA GLY A 108 9.96 7.37 7.83
C GLY A 108 9.54 7.80 6.42
N GLY A 109 9.19 6.86 5.54
CA GLY A 109 8.73 7.13 4.18
C GLY A 109 8.48 5.85 3.38
N PRO A 110 8.24 5.95 2.05
CA PRO A 110 8.24 4.78 1.19
C PRO A 110 9.64 4.14 1.19
N TYR A 111 9.72 2.89 1.60
CA TYR A 111 11.00 2.18 1.60
C TYR A 111 11.53 1.99 0.17
N PRO A 112 12.86 1.92 -0.04
CA PRO A 112 13.44 1.59 -1.35
C PRO A 112 12.91 0.25 -1.87
N LEU A 113 12.43 0.24 -3.11
CA LEU A 113 11.90 -0.95 -3.78
C LEU A 113 12.59 -1.08 -5.14
N SER A 114 13.16 -2.24 -5.40
CA SER A 114 13.65 -2.62 -6.72
C SER A 114 12.73 -3.67 -7.33
N VAL A 115 12.40 -3.50 -8.62
CA VAL A 115 11.42 -4.33 -9.34
C VAL A 115 12.01 -4.94 -10.62
N VAL A 116 11.41 -6.07 -11.03
CA VAL A 116 11.61 -6.64 -12.36
C VAL A 116 10.45 -6.21 -13.28
N PHE A 117 10.79 -5.68 -14.46
CA PHE A 117 9.82 -5.48 -15.53
C PHE A 117 9.62 -6.78 -16.32
N VAL A 118 8.38 -7.11 -16.59
CA VAL A 118 7.95 -8.31 -17.31
C VAL A 118 7.22 -7.92 -18.59
N ASP A 119 7.08 -8.86 -19.52
CA ASP A 119 6.38 -8.62 -20.78
C ASP A 119 4.85 -8.76 -20.63
N GLU A 120 4.42 -9.64 -19.73
CA GLU A 120 3.01 -9.92 -19.43
C GLU A 120 2.71 -9.67 -17.95
N ARG A 121 1.45 -9.30 -17.64
CA ARG A 121 1.03 -9.10 -16.25
C ARG A 121 0.91 -10.44 -15.54
N ASP A 122 1.56 -10.56 -14.39
CA ASP A 122 1.33 -11.68 -13.50
C ASP A 122 -0.12 -11.68 -12.97
N PRO A 123 -0.71 -12.85 -12.72
CA PRO A 123 -2.00 -12.95 -12.07
C PRO A 123 -1.96 -12.36 -10.66
N TRP A 124 -3.09 -11.82 -10.20
CA TRP A 124 -3.26 -11.39 -8.81
C TRP A 124 -3.08 -12.56 -7.84
N ALA A 125 -3.65 -13.71 -8.20
CA ALA A 125 -3.45 -14.97 -7.48
C ALA A 125 -1.95 -15.35 -7.47
N GLY A 126 -1.38 -15.45 -6.27
CA GLY A 126 0.05 -15.71 -6.09
C GLY A 126 0.93 -14.46 -6.06
N SER A 127 0.35 -13.26 -6.10
CA SER A 127 1.10 -12.01 -5.91
C SER A 127 1.70 -11.89 -4.51
N ALA A 128 2.74 -11.06 -4.39
CA ALA A 128 3.34 -10.66 -3.13
C ALA A 128 2.31 -10.01 -2.19
N VAL A 129 1.31 -9.29 -2.71
CA VAL A 129 0.24 -8.69 -1.89
C VAL A 129 -0.65 -9.76 -1.28
N VAL A 130 -1.07 -10.76 -2.07
CA VAL A 130 -1.87 -11.89 -1.55
C VAL A 130 -1.07 -12.70 -0.53
N ALA A 131 0.20 -13.01 -0.83
CA ALA A 131 1.07 -13.74 0.08
C ALA A 131 1.30 -13.00 1.40
N LEU A 132 1.56 -11.69 1.33
CA LEU A 132 1.75 -10.83 2.49
C LEU A 132 0.46 -10.72 3.32
N THR A 133 -0.69 -10.52 2.68
CA THR A 133 -1.99 -10.44 3.33
C THR A 133 -2.29 -11.73 4.10
N ALA A 134 -2.03 -12.88 3.48
CA ALA A 134 -2.21 -14.18 4.11
C ALA A 134 -1.24 -14.38 5.30
N ALA A 135 0.02 -13.96 5.16
CA ALA A 135 1.01 -14.07 6.24
C ALA A 135 0.64 -13.21 7.45
N PHE A 136 0.24 -11.95 7.23
CA PHE A 136 -0.24 -11.08 8.30
C PHE A 136 -1.50 -11.60 9.00
N SER A 137 -2.45 -12.14 8.22
CA SER A 137 -3.69 -12.73 8.73
C SER A 137 -3.43 -13.93 9.66
N ARG A 138 -2.41 -14.74 9.35
CA ARG A 138 -1.99 -15.87 10.18
C ARG A 138 -1.20 -15.43 11.41
N ARG A 139 -0.32 -14.43 11.27
CA ARG A 139 0.66 -14.08 12.30
C ARG A 139 0.13 -13.10 13.36
N PHE A 140 -0.76 -12.19 13.00
CA PHE A 140 -1.19 -11.10 13.89
C PHE A 140 -2.71 -11.09 14.10
N ALA A 141 -3.15 -10.53 15.23
CA ALA A 141 -4.56 -10.34 15.56
C ALA A 141 -5.21 -9.18 14.77
N VAL A 142 -5.11 -9.21 13.43
CA VAL A 142 -5.74 -8.27 12.50
C VAL A 142 -6.68 -9.07 11.60
N SER A 143 -7.96 -8.69 11.55
CA SER A 143 -8.93 -9.46 10.76
C SER A 143 -8.64 -9.35 9.26
N GLY A 144 -8.96 -10.41 8.52
CA GLY A 144 -8.88 -10.41 7.05
C GLY A 144 -9.63 -9.25 6.42
N HIS A 145 -10.76 -8.82 7.01
CA HIS A 145 -11.51 -7.64 6.57
C HIS A 145 -10.71 -6.34 6.66
N VAL A 146 -9.95 -6.13 7.74
CA VAL A 146 -9.07 -4.96 7.89
C VAL A 146 -7.89 -5.03 6.91
N LEU A 147 -7.27 -6.20 6.73
CA LEU A 147 -6.15 -6.36 5.81
C LEU A 147 -6.58 -6.16 4.35
N SER A 148 -7.71 -6.74 3.97
CA SER A 148 -8.37 -6.50 2.68
C SER A 148 -8.69 -5.02 2.47
N GLY A 149 -9.24 -4.35 3.48
CA GLY A 149 -9.45 -2.90 3.43
C GLY A 149 -8.15 -2.11 3.27
N ASN A 150 -7.04 -2.54 3.89
CA ASN A 150 -5.73 -1.91 3.68
C ASN A 150 -5.26 -2.05 2.22
N VAL A 151 -5.47 -3.20 1.56
CA VAL A 151 -5.19 -3.36 0.12
C VAL A 151 -6.04 -2.39 -0.71
N ALA A 152 -7.33 -2.31 -0.42
CA ALA A 152 -8.24 -1.43 -1.14
C ALA A 152 -7.85 0.06 -1.00
N SER A 153 -7.51 0.51 0.22
CA SER A 153 -7.04 1.88 0.48
C SER A 153 -5.69 2.17 -0.17
N ALA A 154 -4.76 1.21 -0.21
CA ALA A 154 -3.50 1.35 -0.94
C ALA A 154 -3.74 1.62 -2.44
N ALA A 155 -4.64 0.88 -3.07
CA ALA A 155 -4.99 1.07 -4.49
C ALA A 155 -5.65 2.44 -4.75
N ASN A 156 -6.67 2.81 -3.95
CA ASN A 156 -7.35 4.10 -4.08
C ASN A 156 -6.39 5.28 -3.86
N SER A 157 -5.56 5.21 -2.81
CA SER A 157 -4.59 6.25 -2.48
C SER A 157 -3.55 6.43 -3.58
N ALA A 158 -3.05 5.35 -4.17
CA ALA A 158 -2.13 5.42 -5.29
C ALA A 158 -2.75 6.12 -6.51
N ALA A 159 -3.97 5.77 -6.90
CA ALA A 159 -4.66 6.43 -8.01
C ALA A 159 -4.86 7.93 -7.75
N ARG A 160 -5.28 8.30 -6.53
CA ARG A 160 -5.41 9.71 -6.12
C ARG A 160 -4.10 10.47 -6.19
N LEU A 161 -2.99 9.86 -5.76
CA LEU A 161 -1.67 10.49 -5.81
C LEU A 161 -1.18 10.68 -7.25
N VAL A 162 -1.42 9.71 -8.14
CA VAL A 162 -1.13 9.87 -9.58
C VAL A 162 -1.96 11.02 -10.17
N ALA A 163 -3.27 11.04 -9.92
CA ALA A 163 -4.17 12.08 -10.40
C ALA A 163 -3.82 13.48 -9.86
N ALA A 164 -3.33 13.56 -8.61
CA ALA A 164 -2.88 14.81 -8.02
C ALA A 164 -1.56 15.30 -8.65
N ALA A 165 -0.63 14.40 -8.96
CA ALA A 165 0.65 14.75 -9.58
C ALA A 165 0.48 15.10 -11.07
N ARG A 166 -0.38 14.37 -11.78
CA ARG A 166 -0.65 14.52 -13.22
C ARG A 166 -2.13 14.25 -13.52
N PRO A 167 -3.00 15.28 -13.52
CA PRO A 167 -4.44 15.13 -13.70
C PRO A 167 -4.86 14.39 -14.97
N GLU A 168 -4.08 14.51 -16.06
CA GLU A 168 -4.31 13.83 -17.33
C GLU A 168 -4.21 12.30 -17.24
N LEU A 169 -3.52 11.78 -16.23
CA LEU A 169 -3.38 10.33 -15.99
C LEU A 169 -4.52 9.76 -15.12
N SER A 170 -5.40 10.61 -14.59
CA SER A 170 -6.46 10.23 -13.65
C SER A 170 -7.32 9.05 -14.15
N PRO A 171 -7.86 9.04 -15.39
CA PRO A 171 -8.66 7.91 -15.86
C PRO A 171 -7.90 6.58 -15.88
N GLY A 172 -6.62 6.60 -16.30
CA GLY A 172 -5.78 5.40 -16.36
C GLY A 172 -5.39 4.90 -14.96
N ALA A 173 -5.11 5.81 -14.04
CA ALA A 173 -4.76 5.46 -12.66
C ALA A 173 -5.96 4.86 -11.90
N HIS A 174 -7.15 5.44 -12.06
CA HIS A 174 -8.37 4.90 -11.46
C HIS A 174 -8.77 3.57 -12.08
N ALA A 175 -8.64 3.39 -13.39
CA ALA A 175 -8.88 2.09 -14.02
C ALA A 175 -7.92 1.00 -13.47
N ALA A 176 -6.64 1.33 -13.33
CA ALA A 176 -5.65 0.40 -12.76
C ALA A 176 -5.92 0.06 -11.29
N ALA A 177 -6.38 1.02 -10.48
CA ALA A 177 -6.81 0.75 -9.11
C ALA A 177 -8.09 -0.11 -9.07
N ASP A 178 -9.04 0.15 -9.97
CA ASP A 178 -10.30 -0.60 -10.05
C ASP A 178 -10.09 -2.06 -10.46
N GLU A 179 -9.06 -2.37 -11.25
CA GLU A 179 -8.67 -3.76 -11.53
C GLU A 179 -8.31 -4.52 -10.24
N ILE A 180 -7.56 -3.88 -9.31
CA ILE A 180 -7.24 -4.48 -8.00
C ILE A 180 -8.49 -4.54 -7.11
N LEU A 181 -9.32 -3.50 -7.12
CA LEU A 181 -10.54 -3.44 -6.31
C LEU A 181 -11.63 -4.40 -6.78
N ALA A 182 -11.55 -4.90 -8.02
CA ALA A 182 -12.44 -5.91 -8.56
C ALA A 182 -12.07 -7.34 -8.12
N GLU A 183 -10.89 -7.54 -7.54
CA GLU A 183 -10.46 -8.85 -7.03
C GLU A 183 -11.38 -9.29 -5.87
N PRO A 184 -11.92 -10.53 -5.90
CA PRO A 184 -12.85 -11.00 -4.86
C PRO A 184 -12.27 -10.96 -3.44
N ASP A 185 -10.96 -11.13 -3.30
CA ASP A 185 -10.24 -11.09 -2.03
C ASP A 185 -10.02 -9.66 -1.51
N VAL A 186 -10.39 -8.63 -2.29
CA VAL A 186 -10.29 -7.20 -1.95
C VAL A 186 -11.69 -6.62 -1.77
N GLU A 187 -12.16 -6.61 -0.53
CA GLU A 187 -13.46 -6.04 -0.11
C GLU A 187 -14.63 -6.60 -0.93
N SER A 188 -14.55 -7.89 -1.25
CA SER A 188 -15.52 -8.65 -2.07
C SER A 188 -15.64 -8.17 -3.52
N GLY A 189 -14.63 -7.48 -4.06
CA GLY A 189 -14.68 -6.96 -5.42
C GLY A 189 -15.66 -5.78 -5.59
N ALA A 190 -16.13 -5.19 -4.49
CA ALA A 190 -17.35 -4.38 -4.49
C ALA A 190 -17.13 -2.86 -4.43
N LEU A 191 -15.87 -2.41 -4.38
CA LEU A 191 -15.52 -1.00 -4.27
C LEU A 191 -15.01 -0.45 -5.60
N ARG A 192 -15.13 0.87 -5.76
CA ARG A 192 -14.60 1.63 -6.90
C ARG A 192 -13.75 2.77 -6.40
N SER A 193 -12.60 2.97 -6.99
CA SER A 193 -11.68 4.05 -6.65
C SER A 193 -12.30 5.41 -7.01
N GLY A 194 -11.89 6.45 -6.29
CA GLY A 194 -12.43 7.79 -6.48
C GLY A 194 -12.61 8.56 -5.16
N PRO A 195 -13.15 9.80 -5.23
CA PRO A 195 -13.34 10.65 -4.06
C PRO A 195 -14.33 10.07 -3.05
N GLU A 196 -15.34 9.34 -3.53
CA GLU A 196 -16.36 8.67 -2.71
C GLU A 196 -15.90 7.32 -2.15
N PHE A 197 -14.70 6.85 -2.50
CA PHE A 197 -14.16 5.61 -1.98
C PHE A 197 -14.10 5.66 -0.45
N ARG A 198 -14.72 4.68 0.19
CA ARG A 198 -14.60 4.42 1.62
C ARG A 198 -14.42 2.93 1.81
N ARG A 199 -13.53 2.56 2.72
CA ARG A 199 -13.41 1.16 3.14
C ARG A 199 -14.64 0.72 3.90
N ARG A 200 -14.85 -0.59 4.00
CA ARG A 200 -15.86 -1.18 4.89
C ARG A 200 -15.26 -1.57 6.25
N SER A 201 -13.99 -1.24 6.46
CA SER A 201 -13.22 -1.50 7.66
C SER A 201 -12.42 -0.27 8.09
N CYS A 202 -12.01 -0.24 9.36
CA CYS A 202 -11.10 0.77 9.90
C CYS A 202 -9.69 0.18 10.03
N CYS A 203 -8.66 0.85 9.53
CA CYS A 203 -7.25 0.44 9.69
C CYS A 203 -6.72 0.48 11.13
N LEU A 204 -7.51 0.93 12.10
CA LEU A 204 -7.15 1.07 13.51
C LEU A 204 -6.17 2.21 13.84
N ILE A 205 -5.75 3.05 12.87
CA ILE A 205 -4.76 4.12 13.11
C ILE A 205 -5.18 5.10 14.22
N TYR A 206 -6.48 5.37 14.35
CA TYR A 206 -7.04 6.24 15.39
C TYR A 206 -6.69 5.76 16.82
N ARG A 207 -6.37 4.48 16.98
CA ARG A 207 -6.00 3.88 18.26
C ARG A 207 -4.56 4.15 18.67
N VAL A 208 -3.73 4.69 17.76
CA VAL A 208 -2.39 5.19 18.10
C VAL A 208 -2.50 6.41 19.03
N THR A 209 -3.38 7.35 18.70
CA THR A 209 -3.60 8.56 19.51
C THR A 209 -4.68 8.38 20.57
N GLY A 210 -5.54 7.35 20.44
CA GLY A 210 -6.73 7.19 21.27
C GLY A 210 -7.87 8.12 20.86
N ASP A 211 -7.69 8.94 19.82
CA ASP A 211 -8.67 9.91 19.33
C ASP A 211 -9.41 9.33 18.12
N ARG A 212 -10.74 9.16 18.25
CA ARG A 212 -11.61 8.62 17.19
C ARG A 212 -11.79 9.56 16.01
N THR A 213 -11.35 10.81 16.10
CA THR A 213 -11.34 11.77 14.99
C THR A 213 -10.05 11.69 14.16
N ALA A 214 -8.97 11.14 14.72
CA ALA A 214 -7.68 10.93 14.05
C ALA A 214 -7.71 9.69 13.12
N VAL A 215 -8.62 9.70 12.15
CA VAL A 215 -8.82 8.61 11.18
C VAL A 215 -8.05 8.88 9.87
N CYS A 216 -7.79 7.82 9.09
CA CYS A 216 -7.25 8.00 7.74
C CYS A 216 -8.32 8.47 6.74
N GLY A 217 -7.90 9.01 5.60
CA GLY A 217 -8.82 9.59 4.59
C GLY A 217 -9.75 8.62 3.86
N ASP A 218 -9.58 7.31 4.04
CA ASP A 218 -10.47 6.26 3.48
C ASP A 218 -11.28 5.54 4.58
N CYS A 219 -11.31 6.09 5.79
CA CYS A 219 -11.88 5.40 6.95
C CYS A 219 -13.41 5.35 6.92
N VAL A 220 -13.98 4.19 7.23
CA VAL A 220 -15.42 3.98 7.41
C VAL A 220 -16.03 4.83 8.54
N LEU A 221 -15.19 5.30 9.48
CA LEU A 221 -15.60 6.12 10.62
C LEU A 221 -15.59 7.62 10.31
N GLN A 222 -15.12 8.02 9.13
CA GLN A 222 -15.13 9.42 8.74
C GLN A 222 -16.58 9.88 8.61
N SER A 223 -16.97 10.84 9.45
CA SER A 223 -18.30 11.45 9.38
C SER A 223 -18.49 12.10 8.02
N SER A 224 -19.60 11.80 7.35
CA SER A 224 -20.05 12.52 6.15
C SER A 224 -20.55 13.92 6.50
N THR A 225 -19.73 14.75 7.16
CA THR A 225 -20.11 16.11 7.54
C THR A 225 -19.63 17.08 6.46
N SER A 226 -20.26 17.03 5.29
CA SER A 226 -20.11 18.04 4.22
C SER A 226 -21.35 18.02 3.32
N ALA A 227 -22.55 18.13 3.91
CA ALA A 227 -23.78 18.38 3.16
C ALA A 227 -24.83 19.21 3.93
N CYS A 228 -24.60 19.56 5.21
CA CYS A 228 -25.60 20.26 6.02
C CYS A 228 -25.26 21.74 6.33
N GLU A 229 -24.01 22.18 6.17
CA GLU A 229 -23.60 23.55 6.56
C GLU A 229 -23.62 24.60 5.43
N GLN A 230 -24.04 24.26 4.21
CA GLN A 230 -24.16 25.22 3.09
C GLN A 230 -25.62 25.56 2.71
N SER A 231 -26.61 25.29 3.58
CA SER A 231 -28.01 25.72 3.39
C SER A 231 -28.49 26.72 4.44
N SER A 232 -27.57 27.42 5.12
CA SER A 232 -27.91 28.50 6.06
C SER A 232 -26.86 29.60 6.03
N SER A 233 -26.87 30.40 4.96
CA SER A 233 -26.49 31.82 4.94
C SER A 233 -27.07 32.47 3.70
#